data_AF-K0Q0D5-F1
#
_entry.id   AF-K0Q0D5-F1
#
_cell.length_a   1.000
_cell.length_b   1.000
_cell.length_c   1.000
_cell.angle_alpha   90.00
_cell.angle_beta   90.00
_cell.angle_gamma   90.00
#
_symmetry.space_group_name_H-M   'P 1'
#
loop_
_entity.id
_entity.type
_entity.pdbx_description
1 polymer ?
#
loop_
_entity_poly.entity_id
_entity_poly.type
_entity_poly.pdbx_seq_one_letter_code
_entity_poly.pdbx_strand_id
1 'polypeptide(L)'
;MSWIVGEPVNATVAGALTSMIEARRIMYQNHAGQRNVGLIYKYMTEADARFCVANRRLTGVTSVTSATSPADPPRECINRGLTWFIAVPDGSGPSAINVLSWGKAIGG
;
A
#
# COMPACT_ATOMS: atom_id res chain seq x y z
N MET A 1 14.83 10.31 8.89
CA MET A 1 13.61 10.20 9.72
C MET A 1 12.85 8.95 9.32
N SER A 2 12.14 8.34 10.27
CA SER A 2 11.37 7.11 10.04
C SER A 2 9.89 7.47 9.85
N TRP A 3 9.32 7.20 8.68
CA TRP A 3 7.89 7.37 8.43
C TRP A 3 7.05 6.33 9.21
N ILE A 4 5.90 6.74 9.74
CA ILE A 4 4.96 5.87 10.45
C ILE A 4 3.66 5.82 9.65
N VAL A 5 3.32 4.64 9.13
CA VAL A 5 2.19 4.45 8.21
C VAL A 5 0.81 4.52 8.87
N GLY A 6 0.77 4.37 10.19
CA GLY A 6 -0.45 4.34 10.98
C GLY A 6 -1.31 3.09 10.74
N GLU A 7 -2.54 3.13 11.26
CA GLU A 7 -3.55 2.08 11.16
C GLU A 7 -3.94 1.77 9.70
N PRO A 8 -4.50 0.58 9.41
CA PRO A 8 -4.97 0.27 8.06
C PRO A 8 -6.11 1.22 7.66
N VAL A 9 -6.15 1.56 6.38
CA VAL A 9 -7.27 2.29 5.78
C VAL A 9 -8.50 1.39 5.81
N ASN A 10 -9.55 1.86 6.49
CA ASN A 10 -10.84 1.21 6.54
C ASN A 10 -11.85 2.07 5.76
N ALA A 11 -11.98 1.80 4.47
CA ALA A 11 -12.94 2.45 3.59
C ALA A 11 -13.86 1.40 2.97
N THR A 12 -15.13 1.73 2.82
CA THR A 12 -16.14 0.86 2.21
C THR A 12 -16.51 1.28 0.79
N VAL A 13 -16.02 2.44 0.32
CA VAL A 13 -16.24 2.97 -1.03
C VAL A 13 -14.94 3.36 -1.70
N ALA A 14 -14.84 3.09 -3.00
CA ALA A 14 -13.64 3.30 -3.83
C ALA A 14 -13.10 4.73 -3.78
N GLY A 15 -13.99 5.73 -3.82
CA GLY A 15 -13.61 7.15 -3.75
C GLY A 15 -12.94 7.51 -2.42
N ALA A 16 -13.50 7.06 -1.30
CA ALA A 16 -12.93 7.31 0.04
C ALA A 16 -11.57 6.62 0.19
N LEU A 17 -11.42 5.39 -0.28
CA LEU A 17 -10.14 4.69 -0.26
C LEU A 17 -9.06 5.46 -1.03
N THR A 18 -9.41 5.95 -2.22
CA THR A 18 -8.50 6.73 -3.06
C THR A 18 -8.08 8.03 -2.36
N SER A 19 -9.04 8.78 -1.81
CA SER A 19 -8.75 10.02 -1.07
C SER A 19 -7.89 9.80 0.17
N MET A 20 -8.09 8.71 0.92
CA MET A 20 -7.30 8.39 2.11
C MET A 20 -5.86 7.99 1.77
N ILE A 21 -5.65 7.21 0.70
CA ILE A 21 -4.30 6.87 0.20
C ILE A 21 -3.59 8.16 -0.24
N GLU A 22 -4.28 9.03 -0.98
CA GLU A 22 -3.72 10.28 -1.48
C GLU A 22 -3.34 11.24 -0.35
N ALA A 23 -4.19 11.36 0.69
CA ALA A 23 -3.88 12.16 1.87
C ALA A 23 -2.58 11.69 2.56
N ARG A 24 -2.39 10.37 2.72
CA ARG A 24 -1.16 9.81 3.29
C ARG A 24 0.05 10.04 2.38
N ARG A 25 -0.13 9.98 1.05
CA ARG A 25 0.92 10.31 0.08
C ARG A 25 1.41 11.76 0.24
N ILE A 26 0.49 12.71 0.35
CA ILE A 26 0.81 14.14 0.56
C ILE A 26 1.54 14.34 1.90
N MET A 27 1.09 13.69 2.97
CA MET A 27 1.78 13.74 4.26
C MET A 27 3.20 13.19 4.18
N TYR A 28 3.40 12.08 3.46
CA TYR A 28 4.72 11.52 3.22
C TYR A 28 5.59 12.43 2.36
N GLN A 29 5.05 13.04 1.30
CA GLN A 29 5.75 14.02 0.47
C GLN A 29 6.29 15.18 1.30
N ASN A 30 5.47 15.74 2.19
CA ASN A 30 5.87 16.79 3.12
C ASN A 30 6.95 16.31 4.09
N HIS A 31 6.82 15.08 4.63
CA HIS A 31 7.80 14.49 5.53
C HIS A 31 9.17 14.24 4.85
N ALA A 32 9.15 13.74 3.61
CA ALA A 32 10.35 13.38 2.86
C ALA A 32 10.97 14.58 2.11
N GLY A 33 10.31 15.73 2.07
CA GLY A 33 10.73 16.88 1.27
C GLY A 33 10.67 16.63 -0.24
N GLN A 34 9.87 15.66 -0.69
CA GLN A 34 9.77 15.24 -2.09
C GLN A 34 8.39 15.62 -2.65
N ARG A 35 8.35 16.34 -3.77
CA ARG A 35 7.09 16.80 -4.37
C ARG A 35 6.36 15.78 -5.23
N ASN A 36 7.11 14.81 -5.80
CA ASN A 36 6.59 13.84 -6.77
C ASN A 36 6.87 12.41 -6.31
N VAL A 37 6.13 11.96 -5.30
CA VAL A 37 6.17 10.55 -4.87
C VAL A 37 5.13 9.77 -5.66
N GLY A 38 5.58 8.96 -6.61
CA GLY A 38 4.75 7.94 -7.26
C GLY A 38 4.46 6.79 -6.30
N LEU A 39 3.32 6.12 -6.48
CA LEU A 39 2.94 4.96 -5.67
C LEU A 39 2.97 3.70 -6.51
N ILE A 40 3.47 2.63 -5.91
CA ILE A 40 3.26 1.27 -6.39
C ILE A 40 2.59 0.45 -5.29
N TYR A 41 1.66 -0.41 -5.69
CA TYR A 41 0.88 -1.23 -4.78
C TYR A 41 1.42 -2.66 -4.79
N LYS A 42 1.52 -3.26 -3.59
CA LYS A 42 1.81 -4.67 -3.42
C LYS A 42 0.56 -5.32 -2.84
N TYR A 43 -0.10 -6.16 -3.62
CA TYR A 43 -1.27 -6.92 -3.22
C TYR A 43 -0.86 -8.24 -2.59
N MET A 44 -1.40 -8.55 -1.42
CA MET A 44 -1.00 -9.69 -0.60
C MET A 44 -2.14 -10.13 0.34
N THR A 45 -1.86 -11.09 1.20
CA THR A 45 -2.78 -11.48 2.29
C THR A 45 -2.76 -10.46 3.43
N GLU A 46 -3.75 -10.51 4.32
CA GLU A 46 -3.76 -9.63 5.51
C GLU A 46 -2.54 -9.85 6.41
N ALA A 47 -2.20 -11.12 6.65
CA ALA A 47 -1.08 -11.50 7.51
C ALA A 47 0.24 -10.94 6.96
N ASP A 48 0.43 -11.05 5.65
CA ASP A 48 1.58 -10.50 4.94
C ASP A 48 1.64 -8.97 4.99
N ALA A 49 0.49 -8.28 4.82
CA ALA A 49 0.44 -6.83 4.88
C ALA A 49 0.82 -6.32 6.28
N ARG A 50 0.27 -6.94 7.33
CA ARG A 50 0.62 -6.65 8.72
C ARG A 50 2.11 -6.90 8.97
N PHE A 51 2.65 -8.02 8.46
CA PHE A 51 4.06 -8.34 8.57
C PHE A 51 4.95 -7.28 7.90
N CYS A 52 4.61 -6.85 6.67
CA CYS A 52 5.35 -5.85 5.91
C CYS A 52 5.36 -4.49 6.63
N VAL A 53 4.22 -4.09 7.21
CA VAL A 53 4.09 -2.83 7.95
C VAL A 53 4.94 -2.84 9.22
N ALA A 54 4.89 -3.93 9.98
CA ALA A 54 5.65 -4.05 11.23
C ALA A 54 7.17 -4.15 10.99
N ASN A 55 7.58 -4.90 9.97
CA ASN A 55 9.00 -5.22 9.74
C ASN A 55 9.66 -4.38 8.65
N ARG A 56 8.89 -3.60 7.88
CA ARG A 56 9.35 -2.77 6.75
C ARG A 56 10.14 -3.56 5.71
N ARG A 57 9.66 -4.78 5.40
CA ARG A 57 10.33 -5.71 4.49
C ARG A 57 9.30 -6.47 3.66
N LEU A 58 9.66 -6.75 2.41
CA LEU A 58 8.91 -7.61 1.49
C LEU A 58 9.49 -9.02 1.38
N THR A 59 10.67 -9.26 1.94
CA THR A 59 11.33 -10.56 1.92
C THR A 59 10.48 -11.60 2.66
N GLY A 60 10.21 -12.73 2.02
CA GLY A 60 9.42 -13.82 2.60
C GLY A 60 7.90 -13.66 2.46
N VAL A 61 7.43 -12.61 1.80
CA VAL A 61 6.01 -12.32 1.58
C VAL A 61 5.60 -12.64 0.15
N THR A 62 4.46 -13.30 -0.02
CA THR A 62 3.85 -13.50 -1.33
C THR A 62 3.06 -12.25 -1.72
N SER A 63 3.48 -11.57 -2.78
CA SER A 63 2.75 -10.39 -3.26
C SER A 63 2.75 -10.26 -4.78
N VAL A 64 1.71 -9.60 -5.30
CA VAL A 64 1.62 -9.14 -6.69
C VAL A 64 1.85 -7.65 -6.71
N THR A 65 2.78 -7.20 -7.55
CA THR A 65 3.08 -5.77 -7.71
C THR A 65 2.23 -5.20 -8.82
N SER A 66 1.57 -4.08 -8.59
CA SER A 66 0.80 -3.38 -9.61
C SER A 66 0.76 -1.88 -9.35
N ALA A 67 0.69 -1.09 -10.43
CA ALA A 67 0.42 0.34 -10.37
C ALA A 67 -1.09 0.66 -10.24
N THR A 68 -1.96 -0.35 -10.43
CA THR A 68 -3.41 -0.19 -10.37
C THR A 68 -3.87 0.07 -8.93
N SER A 69 -4.77 1.05 -8.77
CA SER A 69 -5.28 1.51 -7.48
C SER A 69 -6.03 0.40 -6.71
N PRO A 70 -5.89 0.31 -5.37
CA PRO A 70 -6.66 -0.62 -4.52
C PRO A 70 -8.17 -0.37 -4.50
N ALA A 71 -8.62 0.75 -5.06
CA ALA A 71 -10.02 1.02 -5.33
C ALA A 71 -10.57 0.23 -6.53
N ASP A 72 -9.69 -0.22 -7.44
CA ASP A 72 -9.99 -1.08 -8.59
C ASP A 72 -8.83 -2.09 -8.80
N PRO A 73 -8.61 -3.01 -7.84
CA PRO A 73 -7.49 -3.93 -7.86
C PRO A 73 -7.52 -4.87 -9.08
N PRO A 74 -6.36 -5.33 -9.57
CA PRO A 74 -6.30 -6.31 -10.65
C PRO A 74 -7.11 -7.57 -10.31
N ARG A 75 -7.94 -8.04 -11.24
CA ARG A 75 -8.80 -9.23 -11.04
C ARG A 75 -8.01 -10.46 -10.60
N GLU A 76 -6.79 -10.63 -11.09
CA GLU A 76 -5.90 -11.72 -10.69
C GLU A 76 -5.57 -11.72 -9.18
N CYS A 77 -5.48 -10.55 -8.55
CA CYS A 77 -5.22 -10.43 -7.12
C CYS A 77 -6.43 -10.92 -6.32
N ILE A 78 -7.63 -10.51 -6.74
CA ILE A 78 -8.90 -10.92 -6.12
C ILE A 78 -9.09 -12.44 -6.26
N ASN A 79 -8.91 -12.98 -7.47
CA ASN A 79 -9.04 -14.42 -7.74
C ASN A 79 -8.07 -15.27 -6.92
N ARG A 80 -6.92 -14.70 -6.53
CA ARG A 80 -5.89 -15.37 -5.72
C ARG A 80 -6.02 -15.10 -4.21
N GLY A 81 -7.07 -14.38 -3.78
CA GLY A 81 -7.28 -14.03 -2.37
C GLY A 81 -6.32 -12.94 -1.84
N LEU A 82 -5.62 -12.23 -2.72
CA LEU A 82 -4.70 -11.14 -2.39
C LEU A 82 -5.46 -9.81 -2.28
N THR A 83 -6.38 -9.74 -1.32
CA THR A 83 -7.33 -8.63 -1.17
C THR A 83 -6.82 -7.49 -0.29
N TRP A 84 -5.58 -7.59 0.22
CA TRP A 84 -4.93 -6.55 1.00
C TRP A 84 -3.82 -5.90 0.21
N PHE A 85 -3.54 -4.64 0.49
CA PHE A 85 -2.47 -3.91 -0.17
C PHE A 85 -1.58 -3.19 0.83
N ILE A 86 -0.34 -2.98 0.41
CA ILE A 86 0.48 -1.87 0.89
C ILE A 86 0.82 -0.95 -0.29
N ALA A 87 0.82 0.36 -0.05
CA ALA A 87 1.29 1.38 -0.96
C ALA A 87 2.69 1.81 -0.51
N VAL A 88 3.66 1.79 -1.42
CA VAL A 88 5.04 2.22 -1.19
C VAL A 88 5.46 3.21 -2.28
N PRO A 89 6.49 4.04 -2.07
CA PRO A 89 7.03 4.87 -3.13
C PRO A 89 7.49 4.01 -4.30
N ASP A 90 7.25 4.48 -5.52
CA ASP A 90 7.87 3.87 -6.69
C ASP A 90 9.40 3.89 -6.57
N GLY A 91 10.05 2.82 -7.03
CA GLY A 91 11.49 2.58 -6.83
C GLY A 91 11.87 2.04 -5.44
N SER A 92 10.91 1.74 -4.56
CA SER A 92 11.21 1.06 -3.28
C SER A 92 11.75 -0.34 -3.51
N GLY A 93 12.96 -0.60 -3.04
CA GLY A 93 13.57 -1.93 -3.01
C GLY A 93 12.88 -2.89 -2.03
N PRO A 94 13.26 -4.18 -1.98
CA PRO A 94 12.59 -5.19 -1.15
C PRO A 94 12.87 -5.06 0.35
N SER A 95 13.88 -4.28 0.74
CA SER A 95 14.31 -4.07 2.12
C SER A 95 14.15 -2.60 2.52
N ALA A 96 13.80 -2.36 3.79
CA ALA A 96 13.59 -1.02 4.35
C ALA A 96 12.53 -0.20 3.58
N ILE A 97 11.42 -0.85 3.24
CA ILE A 97 10.32 -0.18 2.53
C ILE A 97 9.65 0.88 3.40
N ASN A 98 9.35 2.03 2.80
CA ASN A 98 8.46 3.01 3.39
C ASN A 98 7.04 2.68 2.99
N VAL A 99 6.25 2.14 3.90
CA VAL A 99 4.82 1.92 3.66
C VAL A 99 4.10 3.26 3.85
N LEU A 100 3.43 3.78 2.84
CA LEU A 100 2.69 5.06 2.89
C LEU A 100 1.25 4.86 3.31
N SER A 101 0.65 3.75 2.86
CA SER A 101 -0.71 3.37 3.20
C SER A 101 -0.83 1.86 3.11
N TRP A 102 -1.79 1.28 3.81
CA TRP A 102 -2.12 -0.13 3.72
C TRP A 102 -3.57 -0.35 4.14
N GLY A 103 -4.16 -1.45 3.72
CA GLY A 103 -5.55 -1.77 4.05
C GLY A 103 -6.14 -2.82 3.13
N LYS A 104 -7.46 -2.98 3.22
CA LYS A 104 -8.23 -3.87 2.35
C LYS A 104 -8.57 -3.16 1.04
N ALA A 105 -8.37 -3.84 -0.09
CA ALA A 105 -8.82 -3.36 -1.39
C ALA A 105 -10.35 -3.52 -1.52
N ILE A 106 -10.98 -2.66 -2.33
CA ILE A 106 -12.46 -2.60 -2.46
C ILE A 106 -12.96 -3.26 -3.76
N GLY A 107 -12.08 -3.76 -4.63
CA GLY A 107 -12.49 -4.43 -5.86
C GLY A 107 -13.11 -5.80 -5.65
N GLY A 108 -14.39 -5.88 -5.97
CA GLY A 108 -15.22 -7.08 -6.08
C GLY A 108 -16.49 -6.74 -6.82
#